data_AF-A0A534S579-F1
#
_entry.id   AF-A0A534S579-F1
#
_cell.length_a   1.000
_cell.length_b   1.000
_cell.length_c   1.000
_cell.angle_alpha   90.00
_cell.angle_beta   90.00
_cell.angle_gamma   90.00
#
_symmetry.space_group_name_H-M   'P 1'
#
loop_
_entity.id
_entity.type
_entity.pdbx_description
1 polymer ?
#
loop_
_entity_poly.entity_id
_entity_poly.type
_entity_poly.pdbx_seq_one_letter_code
_entity_poly.pdbx_strand_id
1 'polypeptide(L)'
;FQLVDLTEKGLSKGELRSVAARVPLDQLLDRTSPRFAAKGLAHAWLDASKIESLLLADPLLLRTPIVRNGAAATVGYCPETWQMWQNRT
;
A
#
# COMPACT_ATOMS: atom_id res chain seq x y z
N PHE A 1 5.01 7.84 16.16
CA PHE A 1 4.66 7.06 14.95
C PHE A 1 4.03 5.75 15.37
N GLN A 2 3.35 5.05 14.48
CA GLN A 2 2.88 3.69 14.69
C GLN A 2 3.53 2.81 13.62
N LEU A 3 4.19 1.72 14.03
CA LEU A 3 4.69 0.70 13.13
C LEU A 3 3.66 -0.42 13.04
N VAL A 4 3.38 -0.90 11.84
CA VAL A 4 2.47 -2.01 11.59
C VAL A 4 3.22 -3.04 10.75
N ASP A 5 3.29 -4.27 11.25
CA ASP A 5 3.79 -5.41 10.49
C ASP A 5 2.65 -6.06 9.71
N LEU A 6 2.76 -6.08 8.38
CA LEU A 6 1.73 -6.66 7.50
C LEU A 6 1.67 -8.19 7.58
N THR A 7 2.68 -8.84 8.16
CA THR A 7 2.64 -10.29 8.44
C THR A 7 1.72 -10.61 9.62
N GLU A 8 1.51 -9.65 10.52
CA GLU A 8 0.60 -9.77 11.67
C GLU A 8 -0.77 -9.16 11.38
N LYS A 9 -0.81 -7.99 10.74
CA LYS A 9 -2.06 -7.24 10.51
C LYS A 9 -2.01 -6.39 9.24
N GLY A 10 -2.95 -6.65 8.34
CA GLY A 10 -3.20 -5.80 7.17
C GLY A 10 -3.95 -4.50 7.48
N LEU A 11 -4.02 -3.62 6.48
CA LEU A 11 -4.90 -2.45 6.51
C LEU A 11 -6.37 -2.90 6.55
N SER A 12 -7.18 -2.27 7.39
CA SER A 12 -8.63 -2.37 7.26
C SER A 12 -9.09 -1.76 5.93
N LYS A 13 -10.33 -2.08 5.51
CA LYS A 13 -10.95 -1.49 4.30
C LYS A 13 -10.95 0.04 4.32
N GLY A 14 -11.25 0.64 5.48
CA GLY A 14 -11.22 2.10 5.64
C GLY A 14 -9.80 2.68 5.52
N GLU A 15 -8.80 2.01 6.10
CA GLU A 15 -7.42 2.45 6.02
C GLU A 15 -6.85 2.33 4.61
N LEU A 16 -7.11 1.22 3.91
CA LEU A 16 -6.70 1.04 2.52
C LEU A 16 -7.29 2.13 1.63
N ARG A 17 -8.57 2.46 1.81
CA ARG A 17 -9.23 3.57 1.09
C ARG A 17 -8.62 4.93 1.41
N SER A 18 -8.28 5.18 2.67
CA SER A 18 -7.61 6.42 3.06
C SER A 18 -6.23 6.57 2.39
N VAL A 19 -5.47 5.48 2.26
CA VAL A 19 -4.21 5.46 1.50
C VAL A 19 -4.48 5.64 0.01
N ALA A 20 -5.45 4.92 -0.54
CA ALA A 20 -5.83 4.95 -1.95
C ALA A 20 -6.31 6.33 -2.43
N ALA A 21 -6.83 7.16 -1.52
CA ALA A 21 -7.20 8.54 -1.80
C ALA A 21 -5.99 9.45 -2.11
N ARG A 22 -4.76 9.00 -1.81
CA ARG A 22 -3.51 9.74 -2.05
C ARG A 22 -2.53 9.02 -2.96
N VAL A 23 -2.59 7.69 -2.98
CA VAL A 23 -1.72 6.82 -3.78
C VAL A 23 -2.62 5.94 -4.66
N PRO A 24 -2.44 5.92 -5.99
CA PRO A 24 -3.24 5.04 -6.85
C PRO A 24 -3.15 3.58 -6.40
N LEU A 25 -4.29 2.88 -6.35
CA LEU A 25 -4.37 1.47 -5.92
C LEU A 25 -3.38 0.57 -6.66
N ASP A 26 -3.16 0.80 -7.95
CA ASP A 26 -2.20 0.04 -8.74
C ASP A 26 -0.75 0.17 -8.23
N GLN A 27 -0.37 1.34 -7.70
CA GLN A 27 0.96 1.55 -7.11
C GLN A 27 1.11 0.89 -5.73
N LEU A 28 -0.01 0.59 -5.06
CA LEU A 28 -0.02 -0.11 -3.78
C LEU A 28 0.20 -1.62 -3.97
N LEU A 29 -0.05 -2.17 -5.15
CA LEU A 29 0.15 -3.58 -5.45
C LEU A 29 1.61 -3.85 -5.87
N ASP A 30 2.30 -4.72 -5.14
CA ASP A 30 3.64 -5.17 -5.52
C ASP A 30 3.58 -6.26 -6.59
N ARG A 31 3.47 -5.83 -7.85
CA ARG A 31 3.49 -6.68 -9.04
C ARG A 31 4.83 -7.40 -9.26
N THR A 32 5.90 -6.97 -8.59
CA THR A 32 7.24 -7.54 -8.73
C THR A 32 7.57 -8.59 -7.66
N SER A 33 6.72 -8.70 -6.63
CA SER A 33 6.96 -9.63 -5.53
C SER A 33 6.87 -11.10 -5.96
N PRO A 34 7.67 -12.00 -5.36
CA PRO A 34 7.51 -13.44 -5.54
C PRO A 34 6.11 -13.92 -5.14
N ARG A 35 5.46 -13.28 -4.17
CA ARG A 35 4.09 -13.61 -3.73
C ARG A 35 3.06 -13.30 -4.82
N PHE A 36 3.22 -12.21 -5.56
CA PHE A 36 2.36 -11.89 -6.71
C PHE A 36 2.50 -12.95 -7.81
N ALA A 37 3.73 -13.34 -8.16
CA ALA A 37 4.01 -14.37 -9.15
C ALA A 37 3.48 -15.76 -8.70
N ALA A 38 3.71 -16.15 -7.44
CA ALA A 38 3.26 -17.42 -6.89
C ALA A 38 1.73 -17.59 -6.88
N LYS A 39 0.98 -16.49 -6.86
CA LYS A 39 -0.48 -16.50 -7.00
C LYS A 39 -0.97 -16.54 -8.45
N GLY A 40 -0.07 -16.58 -9.43
CA GLY A 40 -0.44 -16.61 -10.85
C GLY A 40 -1.05 -15.31 -11.37
N LEU A 41 -0.79 -14.17 -10.71
CA LEU A 41 -1.44 -12.90 -11.02
C LEU A 41 -0.81 -12.14 -12.20
N ALA A 42 0.32 -12.62 -12.74
CA ALA A 42 1.06 -11.96 -13.82
C ALA A 42 0.22 -11.67 -15.09
N HIS A 43 -0.75 -12.54 -15.38
CA HIS A 43 -1.64 -12.41 -16.53
C HIS A 43 -3.09 -12.08 -16.14
N ALA A 44 -3.34 -11.78 -14.86
CA ALA A 44 -4.67 -11.45 -14.39
C ALA A 44 -5.10 -10.05 -14.84
N TRP A 45 -6.36 -9.92 -15.29
CA TRP A 45 -6.96 -8.62 -15.53
C TRP A 45 -7.48 -8.03 -14.21
N LEU A 46 -6.72 -7.05 -13.70
CA LEU A 46 -6.92 -6.44 -12.37
C LEU A 46 -7.39 -4.99 -12.52
N ASP A 47 -8.69 -4.78 -12.34
CA ASP A 47 -9.26 -3.45 -12.12
C ASP A 47 -9.08 -3.00 -10.65
N ALA A 48 -9.43 -1.75 -10.34
CA ALA A 48 -9.27 -1.19 -9.01
C ALA A 48 -10.02 -1.95 -7.91
N SER A 49 -11.21 -2.50 -8.19
CA SER A 49 -12.01 -3.26 -7.22
C SER A 49 -11.36 -4.60 -6.90
N LYS A 50 -10.83 -5.27 -7.92
CA LYS A 50 -10.05 -6.51 -7.76
C LYS A 50 -8.76 -6.27 -7.00
N ILE A 51 -8.06 -5.17 -7.28
CA ILE A 51 -6.85 -4.78 -6.54
C ILE A 51 -7.22 -4.53 -5.07
N GLU A 52 -8.25 -3.73 -4.77
CA GLU A 52 -8.70 -3.48 -3.39
C GLU A 52 -9.00 -4.80 -2.66
N SER A 53 -9.73 -5.71 -3.33
CA SER A 53 -10.09 -7.01 -2.76
C SER A 53 -8.87 -7.90 -2.51
N LEU A 54 -7.91 -7.94 -3.44
CA LEU A 54 -6.66 -8.68 -3.30
C LEU A 54 -5.81 -8.17 -2.13
N LEU A 55 -5.66 -6.85 -2.01
CA LEU A 55 -4.84 -6.24 -0.96
C LEU A 55 -5.46 -6.42 0.44
N LEU A 56 -6.79 -6.47 0.54
CA LEU A 56 -7.47 -6.78 1.80
C LEU A 56 -7.37 -8.27 2.18
N ALA A 57 -7.42 -9.16 1.19
CA ALA A 57 -7.32 -10.59 1.40
C ALA A 57 -5.87 -11.05 1.66
N ASP A 58 -4.90 -10.39 1.04
CA ASP A 58 -3.49 -10.68 1.20
C ASP A 58 -2.68 -9.38 1.33
N PRO A 59 -2.50 -8.88 2.56
CA PRO A 59 -1.76 -7.65 2.84
C PRO A 59 -0.29 -7.70 2.40
N LEU A 60 0.30 -8.89 2.23
CA LEU A 60 1.69 -9.02 1.78
C LEU A 60 1.84 -8.85 0.26
N LEU A 61 0.75 -8.58 -0.45
CA LEU A 61 0.78 -8.02 -1.80
C LEU A 61 0.92 -6.49 -1.81
N LEU A 62 0.84 -5.82 -0.65
CA LEU A 62 1.10 -4.38 -0.57
C LEU A 62 2.59 -4.11 -0.80
N ARG A 63 2.89 -3.14 -1.65
CA ARG A 63 4.23 -2.57 -1.76
C ARG A 63 4.54 -1.79 -0.49
N THR A 64 5.73 -2.00 0.07
CA THR A 64 6.18 -1.38 1.32
C THR A 64 7.43 -0.52 1.10
N PRO A 65 7.72 0.45 1.99
CA PRO A 65 6.87 0.90 3.10
C PRO A 65 5.66 1.70 2.62
N ILE A 66 4.56 1.68 3.39
CA ILE A 66 3.47 2.65 3.26
C ILE A 66 3.57 3.59 4.45
N VAL A 67 3.86 4.87 4.20
CA VAL A 67 4.01 5.87 5.26
C VAL A 67 2.90 6.90 5.13
N ARG A 68 2.20 7.14 6.24
CA ARG A 68 1.07 8.08 6.34
C ARG A 68 1.40 9.21 7.32
N ASN A 69 0.91 10.40 7.04
CA ASN A 69 0.90 11.54 7.96
C ASN A 69 -0.42 12.30 7.84
N GLY A 70 -1.32 12.12 8.81
CA GLY A 70 -2.69 12.61 8.73
C GLY A 70 -3.40 12.10 7.48
N ALA A 71 -3.82 13.02 6.62
CA ALA A 71 -4.48 12.69 5.35
C ALA A 71 -3.52 12.36 4.20
N ALA A 72 -2.20 12.53 4.37
CA ALA A 72 -1.18 12.23 3.36
C ALA A 72 -0.71 10.77 3.44
N ALA A 73 -0.32 10.19 2.31
CA ALA A 73 0.26 8.85 2.23
C ALA A 73 1.28 8.77 1.09
N THR A 74 2.26 7.87 1.25
CA THR A 74 3.28 7.50 0.25
C THR A 74 3.45 5.99 0.24
N VAL A 75 3.93 5.44 -0.87
CA VAL A 75 4.30 4.03 -1.02
C VAL A 75 5.73 3.92 -1.56
N GLY A 76 6.50 3.00 -1.02
CA GLY A 76 7.93 2.88 -1.30
C GLY A 76 8.77 3.90 -0.51
N TYR A 77 10.06 3.96 -0.82
CA TYR A 77 11.00 4.84 -0.14
C TYR A 77 10.87 6.28 -0.66
N CYS A 78 10.41 7.21 0.17
CA CYS A 78 10.14 8.61 -0.20
C CYS A 78 10.67 9.62 0.85
N PRO A 79 11.98 9.63 1.16
CA PRO A 79 12.55 10.41 2.27
C PRO A 79 12.35 11.93 2.12
N GLU A 80 12.42 12.47 0.90
CA GLU A 80 12.21 13.90 0.63
C GLU A 80 10.81 14.35 1.06
N THR A 81 9.78 13.57 0.72
CA THR A 81 8.40 13.84 1.14
C THR A 81 8.25 13.78 2.65
N TRP A 82 8.88 12.80 3.30
CA TRP A 82 8.80 12.64 4.75
C TRP A 82 9.55 13.74 5.50
N GLN A 83 10.61 14.30 4.92
CA GLN A 83 11.32 15.45 5.48
C GLN A 83 10.45 16.71 5.40
N MET A 84 9.74 16.94 4.30
CA MET A 84 8.80 18.08 4.17
C MET A 84 7.67 18.05 5.21
N TRP A 85 7.28 16.86 5.68
CA TRP A 85 6.26 16.71 6.71
C TRP A 85 6.73 17.10 8.11
N GLN A 86 8.03 16.97 8.39
CA GLN A 86 8.61 17.34 9.69
C GLN A 86 8.76 18.86 9.83
N ASN A 87 8.93 19.57 8.71
CA ASN A 87 9.23 21.00 8.68
C ASN A 87 7.98 21.91 8.76
N ARG A 88 6.80 21.35 9.06
CA ARG A 88 5.58 22.13 9.32
C ARG A 88 5.42 22.35 10.83
N THR A 89 6.05 23.40 11.33
CA THR A 89 5.69 24.06 12.61
C THR A 89 4.43 24.87 12.48
#